data_AF-A0A4Y2FK74-F1
#
_entry.id   AF-A0A4Y2FK74-F1
#
_cell.length_a   1.000
_cell.length_b   1.000
_cell.length_c   1.000
_cell.angle_alpha   90.00
_cell.angle_beta   90.00
_cell.angle_gamma   90.00
#
_symmetry.space_group_name_H-M   'P 1'
#
loop_
_entity.id
_entity.type
_entity.pdbx_description
1 polymer ?
#
loop_
_entity_poly.entity_id
_entity_poly.type
_entity_poly.pdbx_seq_one_letter_code
_entity_poly.pdbx_strand_id
1 'polypeptide(L)'
;MVDKDSIDVAVNTITDCIISSADNSIPKTSGNIPKLCKSWWNTECDTCQKTLEKAWYNFRRYPTTHNLIKFKKAGAKFRQIRRRSMNTKWCSYVNSITRQVYSKIVWDKVRKIFGCYFDTQNISFLNYNGQVISDAKEIANVIGQTLSEISSESSYPNDFIAFKKCEEQKSVDFLPSYADYNSTFSYHELKNALRKSSPTSP
;
A
#
# COMPACT_ATOMS: atom_id res chain seq x y z
N MET A 1 -9.65 36.73 34.81
CA MET A 1 -8.85 36.52 33.60
C MET A 1 -8.17 35.17 33.75
N VAL A 2 -8.59 34.18 32.97
CA VAL A 2 -7.93 32.85 32.96
C VAL A 2 -6.61 33.02 32.20
N ASP A 3 -5.49 32.68 32.82
CA ASP A 3 -4.16 32.73 32.21
C ASP A 3 -4.14 31.83 30.97
N LYS A 4 -4.26 32.45 29.79
CA LYS A 4 -4.17 31.77 28.49
C LYS A 4 -2.85 31.02 28.34
N ASP A 5 -1.78 31.55 28.92
CA ASP A 5 -0.45 30.96 28.89
C ASP A 5 -0.42 29.57 29.53
N SER A 6 -1.27 29.27 30.52
CA SER A 6 -1.29 27.95 31.17
C SER A 6 -1.91 26.86 30.29
N ILE A 7 -2.96 27.19 29.53
CA ILE A 7 -3.64 26.24 28.64
C ILE A 7 -2.78 26.00 27.41
N ASP A 8 -2.22 27.05 26.82
CA ASP A 8 -1.36 26.94 25.65
C ASP A 8 -0.09 26.13 25.97
N VAL A 9 0.50 26.32 27.16
CA VAL A 9 1.64 25.51 27.64
C VAL A 9 1.24 24.05 27.82
N ALA A 10 0.08 23.75 28.41
CA ALA A 10 -0.39 22.38 28.58
C ALA A 10 -0.64 21.68 27.23
N VAL A 11 -1.26 22.39 26.28
CA VAL A 11 -1.52 21.87 24.92
C VAL A 11 -0.22 21.61 24.18
N ASN A 12 0.75 22.52 24.24
CA ASN A 12 2.06 22.33 23.61
C ASN A 12 2.80 21.14 24.22
N THR A 13 2.79 20.99 25.55
CA THR A 13 3.45 19.87 26.25
C THR A 13 2.89 18.52 25.82
N ILE A 14 1.56 18.40 25.71
CA ILE A 14 0.90 17.17 25.26
C ILE A 14 1.23 16.92 23.78
N THR A 15 1.19 17.96 22.95
CA THR A 15 1.48 17.86 21.51
C THR A 15 2.91 17.40 21.27
N ASP A 16 3.87 17.96 22.00
CA ASP A 16 5.29 17.58 21.92
C ASP A 16 5.53 16.15 22.40
N CYS A 17 4.82 15.71 23.44
CA CYS A 17 4.89 14.33 23.92
C CYS A 17 4.36 13.34 22.88
N ILE A 18 3.26 13.67 22.20
CA ILE A 18 2.67 12.85 21.13
C ILE A 18 3.61 12.80 19.93
N ILE A 19 4.15 13.93 19.48
CA ILE A 19 5.07 14.02 18.34
C ILE A 19 6.36 13.25 18.65
N SER A 20 6.94 13.44 19.84
CA SER A 20 8.16 12.74 20.27
C SER A 20 7.95 11.23 20.36
N SER A 21 6.82 10.78 20.92
CA SER A 21 6.48 9.36 20.97
C SER A 21 6.29 8.79 19.56
N ALA A 22 5.60 9.51 18.67
CA ALA A 22 5.41 9.11 17.29
C ALA A 22 6.74 9.03 16.53
N ASP A 23 7.63 10.02 16.69
CA ASP A 23 8.94 10.04 16.03
C ASP A 23 9.86 8.91 16.52
N ASN A 24 9.74 8.50 17.78
CA ASN A 24 10.50 7.39 18.35
C ASN A 24 9.94 6.01 17.96
N SER A 25 8.62 5.89 17.82
CA SER A 25 7.95 4.60 17.55
C SER A 25 7.69 4.33 16.06
N ILE A 26 7.60 5.38 15.23
CA ILE A 26 7.25 5.26 13.81
C ILE A 26 8.47 5.65 12.95
N PRO A 27 9.17 4.67 12.35
CA PRO A 27 10.29 4.98 11.46
C PRO A 27 9.82 5.78 10.24
N LYS A 28 10.42 6.97 10.04
CA LYS A 28 10.12 7.85 8.90
C LYS A 28 10.63 7.21 7.61
N THR A 29 9.74 6.99 6.65
CA THR A 29 10.13 6.57 5.30
C THR A 29 10.87 7.71 4.60
N SER A 30 11.87 7.40 3.77
CA SER A 30 12.75 8.37 3.11
C SER A 30 12.06 9.34 2.12
N GLY A 31 10.72 9.30 2.02
CA GLY A 31 9.90 10.10 1.08
C GLY A 31 10.13 9.78 -0.41
N ASN A 32 11.24 9.13 -0.73
CA ASN A 32 11.69 8.80 -2.08
C ASN A 32 11.12 7.46 -2.53
N ILE A 33 9.78 7.33 -2.54
CA ILE A 33 9.15 6.20 -3.20
C ILE A 33 9.35 6.39 -4.71
N PRO A 34 10.12 5.53 -5.39
CA PRO A 34 10.26 5.63 -6.84
C PRO A 34 8.87 5.47 -7.43
N LYS A 35 8.39 6.52 -8.11
CA LYS A 35 7.14 6.41 -8.86
C LYS A 35 7.32 5.25 -9.83
N LEU A 36 6.40 4.30 -9.81
CA LEU A 36 6.25 3.27 -10.84
C LEU A 36 6.01 3.98 -12.17
N CYS A 37 7.12 4.35 -12.83
CA CYS A 37 7.08 5.12 -14.05
C CYS A 37 6.72 4.13 -15.15
N LYS A 38 5.51 4.30 -15.70
CA LYS A 38 5.14 3.57 -16.91
C LYS A 38 6.18 3.89 -17.96
N SER A 39 6.76 2.88 -18.60
CA SER A 39 7.88 3.06 -19.54
C SER A 39 7.58 3.91 -20.78
N TRP A 40 6.30 4.23 -21.02
CA TRP A 40 5.80 5.12 -22.06
C TRP A 40 5.43 6.51 -21.55
N TRP A 41 5.56 6.78 -20.25
CA TRP A 41 5.31 8.09 -19.67
C TRP A 41 6.45 9.04 -20.02
N ASN A 42 6.12 10.23 -20.51
CA ASN A 42 7.10 11.22 -20.97
C ASN A 42 6.72 12.63 -20.46
N THR A 43 7.60 13.60 -20.71
CA THR A 43 7.40 14.99 -20.30
C THR A 43 6.14 15.62 -20.91
N GLU A 44 5.71 15.17 -22.10
CA GLU A 44 4.46 15.58 -22.74
C GLU A 44 3.23 15.07 -21.94
N CYS A 45 3.28 13.84 -21.43
CA CYS A 45 2.25 13.30 -20.54
C CYS A 45 2.19 14.08 -19.22
N ASP A 46 3.34 14.42 -18.62
CA ASP A 46 3.41 15.21 -17.38
C ASP A 46 2.81 16.60 -17.56
N THR A 47 3.24 17.32 -18.59
CA THR A 47 2.74 18.66 -18.89
C THR A 47 1.24 18.63 -19.15
N CYS A 48 0.76 17.66 -19.94
CA CYS A 48 -0.67 17.54 -20.21
C CYS A 48 -1.47 17.14 -18.95
N GLN A 49 -0.95 16.28 -18.09
CA GLN A 49 -1.57 15.95 -16.80
C GLN A 49 -1.70 17.19 -15.91
N LYS A 50 -0.63 17.99 -15.76
CA LYS A 50 -0.67 19.24 -15.00
C LYS A 50 -1.71 20.22 -15.54
N THR A 51 -1.86 20.32 -16.88
CA THR A 51 -2.91 21.17 -17.46
C THR A 51 -4.31 20.65 -17.17
N LEU A 52 -4.52 19.33 -17.17
CA LEU A 52 -5.79 18.71 -16.81
C LEU A 52 -6.13 18.96 -15.34
N GLU A 53 -5.18 18.76 -14.44
CA GLU A 53 -5.32 19.00 -13.00
C GLU A 53 -5.64 20.47 -12.72
N LYS A 54 -4.95 21.41 -13.38
CA LYS A 54 -5.24 22.84 -13.26
C LYS A 54 -6.65 23.18 -13.75
N ALA A 55 -7.08 22.61 -14.88
CA ALA A 55 -8.44 22.82 -15.40
C ALA A 55 -9.50 22.22 -14.47
N TRP A 56 -9.24 21.05 -13.89
CA TRP A 56 -10.10 20.40 -12.90
C TRP A 56 -10.20 21.23 -11.62
N TYR A 57 -9.07 21.69 -11.06
CA TYR A 57 -9.05 22.53 -9.86
C TYR A 57 -9.87 23.81 -10.05
N ASN A 58 -9.69 24.48 -11.20
CA ASN A 58 -10.47 25.67 -11.55
C ASN A 58 -11.97 25.38 -11.67
N PHE A 59 -12.35 24.27 -12.32
CA PHE A 59 -13.76 23.87 -12.43
C PHE A 59 -14.35 23.48 -11.06
N ARG A 60 -13.61 22.74 -10.23
CA ARG A 60 -14.01 22.34 -8.88
C ARG A 60 -14.26 23.56 -7.99
N ARG A 61 -13.39 24.57 -8.07
CA ARG A 61 -13.51 25.80 -7.27
C ARG A 61 -14.58 26.74 -7.83
N TYR A 62 -14.74 26.79 -9.15
CA TYR A 62 -15.67 27.67 -9.85
C TYR A 62 -16.44 26.89 -10.93
N PRO A 63 -17.59 26.29 -10.59
CA PRO A 63 -18.31 25.35 -11.46
C PRO A 63 -19.14 26.07 -12.54
N THR A 64 -18.46 26.75 -13.46
CA THR A 64 -19.09 27.43 -14.61
C THR A 64 -19.05 26.57 -15.87
N THR A 65 -19.97 26.81 -16.81
CA THR A 65 -20.00 26.11 -18.12
C THR A 65 -18.70 26.26 -18.89
N HIS A 66 -18.09 27.44 -18.86
CA HIS A 66 -16.78 27.71 -19.48
C HIS A 66 -15.67 26.84 -18.90
N ASN A 67 -15.62 26.73 -17.56
CA ASN A 67 -14.62 25.91 -16.88
C ASN A 67 -14.85 24.42 -17.13
N LEU A 68 -16.11 23.97 -17.21
CA LEU A 68 -16.44 22.60 -17.61
C LEU A 68 -15.96 22.27 -19.03
N ILE A 69 -16.17 23.17 -19.99
CA ILE A 69 -15.69 23.00 -21.37
C ILE A 69 -14.15 22.92 -21.39
N LYS A 70 -13.46 23.80 -20.67
CA LYS A 70 -11.99 23.78 -20.55
C LYS A 70 -11.48 22.45 -19.96
N PHE A 71 -12.09 21.99 -18.88
CA PHE A 71 -11.75 20.70 -18.27
C PHE A 71 -11.98 19.52 -19.23
N LYS A 72 -13.13 19.47 -19.91
CA LYS A 72 -13.42 18.43 -20.91
C LYS A 72 -12.42 18.44 -22.08
N LYS A 73 -12.05 19.62 -22.58
CA LYS A 73 -11.03 19.79 -23.63
C LYS A 73 -9.66 19.28 -23.17
N ALA A 74 -9.22 19.68 -21.96
CA ALA A 74 -7.98 19.20 -21.38
C ALA A 74 -7.99 17.66 -21.20
N GLY A 75 -9.12 17.10 -20.77
CA GLY A 75 -9.28 15.64 -20.61
C GLY A 75 -9.20 14.89 -21.94
N ALA A 76 -9.79 15.43 -23.01
CA ALA A 76 -9.67 14.85 -24.35
C ALA A 76 -8.22 14.87 -24.85
N LYS A 77 -7.52 16.00 -24.69
CA LYS A 77 -6.11 16.15 -25.07
C LYS A 77 -5.20 15.20 -24.28
N PHE A 78 -5.42 15.07 -22.97
CA PHE A 78 -4.68 14.12 -22.13
C PHE A 78 -4.88 12.68 -22.59
N ARG A 79 -6.13 12.26 -22.88
CA ARG A 79 -6.40 10.92 -23.42
C ARG A 79 -5.69 10.68 -24.76
N GLN A 80 -5.66 11.66 -25.65
CA GLN A 80 -4.97 11.58 -26.93
C GLN A 80 -3.46 11.38 -26.76
N ILE A 81 -2.80 12.24 -25.98
CA ILE A 81 -1.35 12.17 -25.72
C ILE A 81 -1.00 10.85 -25.04
N ARG A 82 -1.78 10.42 -24.04
CA ARG A 82 -1.59 9.14 -23.36
C ARG A 82 -1.62 7.97 -24.34
N ARG A 83 -2.64 7.90 -25.21
CA ARG A 83 -2.77 6.84 -26.22
C ARG A 83 -1.61 6.88 -27.22
N ARG A 84 -1.25 8.07 -27.69
CA ARG A 84 -0.13 8.25 -28.64
C ARG A 84 1.18 7.77 -28.03
N SER A 85 1.52 8.22 -26.81
CA SER A 85 2.77 7.85 -26.15
C SER A 85 2.87 6.34 -25.91
N MET A 86 1.79 5.75 -25.41
CA MET A 86 1.69 4.31 -25.21
C MET A 86 1.85 3.54 -26.53
N ASN A 87 1.15 3.95 -27.59
CA ASN A 87 1.21 3.29 -28.89
C ASN A 87 2.59 3.42 -29.53
N THR A 88 3.22 4.59 -29.50
CA THR A 88 4.58 4.80 -30.01
C THR A 88 5.57 3.88 -29.31
N LYS A 89 5.50 3.79 -27.98
CA LYS A 89 6.39 2.91 -27.21
C LYS A 89 6.12 1.43 -27.50
N TRP A 90 4.85 1.05 -27.63
CA TRP A 90 4.43 -0.30 -28.00
C TRP A 90 4.96 -0.70 -29.38
N CYS A 91 4.71 0.12 -30.42
CA CYS A 91 5.21 -0.13 -31.77
C CYS A 91 6.74 -0.22 -31.81
N SER A 92 7.43 0.70 -31.14
CA SER A 92 8.90 0.64 -31.01
C SER A 92 9.38 -0.66 -30.36
N TYR A 93 8.68 -1.12 -29.32
CA TYR A 93 8.99 -2.38 -28.67
C TYR A 93 8.75 -3.59 -29.58
N VAL A 94 7.57 -3.68 -30.22
CA VAL A 94 7.25 -4.76 -31.17
C VAL A 94 8.29 -4.83 -32.29
N ASN A 95 8.70 -3.68 -32.84
CA ASN A 95 9.72 -3.61 -33.88
C ASN A 95 11.13 -4.02 -33.39
N SER A 96 11.38 -4.03 -32.08
CA SER A 96 12.66 -4.47 -31.49
C SER A 96 12.72 -5.97 -31.19
N ILE A 97 11.61 -6.70 -31.34
CA ILE A 97 11.57 -8.15 -31.07
C ILE A 97 12.25 -8.88 -32.22
N THR A 98 13.32 -9.61 -31.91
CA THR A 98 14.04 -10.48 -32.86
C THR A 98 13.87 -11.95 -32.48
N ARG A 99 14.21 -12.86 -33.41
CA ARG A 99 14.09 -14.33 -33.21
C ARG A 99 14.87 -14.85 -31.99
N GLN A 100 15.90 -14.13 -31.54
CA GLN A 100 16.78 -14.52 -30.44
C GLN A 100 16.25 -14.11 -29.05
N VAL A 101 15.14 -13.37 -28.97
CA VAL A 101 14.61 -12.91 -27.68
C VAL A 101 13.82 -14.03 -26.98
N TYR A 102 14.23 -14.39 -25.77
CA TYR A 102 13.51 -15.35 -24.95
C TYR A 102 12.09 -14.88 -24.58
N SER A 103 11.13 -15.80 -24.63
CA SER A 103 9.71 -15.54 -24.30
C SER A 103 9.52 -14.83 -22.95
N LYS A 104 10.29 -15.20 -21.92
CA LYS A 104 10.25 -14.56 -20.60
C LYS A 104 10.51 -13.04 -20.69
N ILE A 105 11.56 -12.65 -21.42
CA ILE A 105 11.94 -11.24 -21.60
C ILE A 105 10.85 -10.48 -22.35
N VAL A 106 10.20 -11.15 -23.31
CA VAL A 106 9.08 -10.56 -24.06
C VAL A 106 7.94 -10.22 -23.11
N TRP A 107 7.47 -11.22 -22.36
CA TRP A 107 6.37 -11.04 -21.42
C TRP A 107 6.69 -10.08 -20.26
N ASP A 108 7.93 -10.04 -19.79
CA ASP A 108 8.38 -9.07 -18.78
C ASP A 108 8.26 -7.63 -19.31
N LYS A 109 8.71 -7.38 -20.55
CA LYS A 109 8.58 -6.05 -21.18
C LYS A 109 7.12 -5.68 -21.44
N VAL A 110 6.28 -6.63 -21.89
CA VAL A 110 4.83 -6.42 -22.05
C VAL A 110 4.22 -5.99 -20.72
N ARG A 111 4.45 -6.74 -19.63
CA ARG A 111 3.96 -6.38 -18.28
C ARG A 111 4.42 -4.98 -17.84
N LYS A 112 5.68 -4.63 -18.08
CA LYS A 112 6.23 -3.28 -17.80
C LYS A 112 5.58 -2.16 -18.60
N ILE A 113 5.22 -2.40 -19.87
CA ILE A 113 4.52 -1.42 -20.70
C ILE A 113 3.08 -1.21 -20.21
N PHE A 114 2.37 -2.27 -19.84
CA PHE A 114 0.99 -2.17 -19.37
C PHE A 114 0.84 -1.80 -17.90
N GLY A 115 1.92 -1.79 -17.12
CA GLY A 115 1.88 -1.51 -15.68
C GLY A 115 1.33 -2.67 -14.86
N CYS A 116 1.22 -3.86 -15.46
CA CYS A 116 0.98 -5.13 -14.75
C CYS A 116 2.29 -5.71 -14.20
N TYR A 117 3.30 -4.86 -14.02
CA TYR A 117 4.53 -5.23 -13.36
C TYR A 117 4.20 -5.29 -11.87
N PHE A 118 3.83 -6.48 -11.43
CA PHE A 118 4.06 -6.88 -10.05
C PHE A 118 5.57 -6.92 -9.93
N ASP A 119 6.15 -5.82 -9.44
CA ASP A 119 7.41 -5.97 -8.73
C ASP A 119 7.03 -6.90 -7.58
N THR A 120 7.31 -8.18 -7.74
CA THR A 120 7.43 -9.06 -6.59
C THR A 120 8.61 -8.50 -5.85
N GLN A 121 8.41 -7.41 -5.11
CA GLN A 121 9.25 -7.02 -3.99
C GLN A 121 9.02 -8.12 -2.96
N ASN A 122 9.49 -9.31 -3.30
CA ASN A 122 9.84 -10.31 -2.34
C ASN A 122 10.88 -9.60 -1.49
N ILE A 123 10.57 -9.46 -0.21
CA ILE A 123 11.53 -9.00 0.78
C ILE A 123 12.71 -9.98 0.65
N SER A 124 13.79 -9.52 0.03
CA SER A 124 14.97 -10.33 -0.26
C SER A 124 16.02 -10.21 0.85
N PHE A 125 15.83 -9.24 1.74
CA PHE A 125 16.65 -9.01 2.91
C PHE A 125 15.81 -8.40 4.03
N LEU A 126 15.96 -8.91 5.24
CA LEU A 126 15.41 -8.35 6.47
C LEU A 126 16.57 -8.12 7.43
N ASN A 127 16.67 -6.91 7.99
CA ASN A 127 17.59 -6.65 9.09
C ASN A 127 16.83 -6.79 10.42
N TYR A 128 17.20 -7.78 11.22
CA TYR A 128 16.62 -8.02 12.54
C TYR A 128 17.76 -8.10 13.56
N ASN A 129 17.74 -7.21 14.56
CA ASN A 129 18.76 -7.12 15.61
C ASN A 129 20.22 -7.05 15.10
N GLY A 130 20.44 -6.39 13.95
CA GLY A 130 21.77 -6.24 13.34
C GLY A 130 22.19 -7.40 12.43
N GLN A 131 21.39 -8.46 12.31
CA GLN A 131 21.61 -9.57 11.39
C GLN A 131 20.81 -9.39 10.10
N VAL A 132 21.46 -9.57 8.95
CA VAL A 132 20.80 -9.55 7.63
C VAL A 132 20.39 -10.96 7.25
N ILE A 133 19.08 -11.18 7.17
CA ILE A 133 18.46 -12.45 6.80
C ILE A 133 18.01 -12.34 5.34
N SER A 134 18.43 -13.28 4.49
CA SER A 134 18.11 -13.31 3.06
C SER A 134 17.24 -14.48 2.63
N ASP A 135 17.10 -15.51 3.47
CA ASP A 135 16.23 -16.65 3.20
C ASP A 135 14.75 -16.29 3.43
N ALA A 136 13.90 -16.59 2.44
CA ALA A 136 12.50 -16.19 2.48
C ALA A 136 11.71 -16.88 3.61
N LYS A 137 12.06 -18.12 3.97
CA LYS A 137 11.39 -18.84 5.06
C LYS A 137 11.80 -18.25 6.40
N GLU A 138 13.08 -17.94 6.58
CA GLU A 138 13.56 -17.26 7.78
C GLU A 138 12.97 -15.85 7.94
N ILE A 139 12.89 -15.07 6.85
CA ILE A 139 12.21 -13.76 6.86
C ILE A 139 10.77 -13.92 7.33
N ALA A 140 10.02 -14.89 6.79
CA ALA A 140 8.64 -15.15 7.20
C ALA A 140 8.54 -15.57 8.67
N ASN A 141 9.46 -16.41 9.16
CA ASN A 141 9.49 -16.82 10.56
C ASN A 141 9.77 -15.64 11.51
N VAL A 142 10.72 -14.77 11.19
CA VAL A 142 11.04 -13.60 12.00
C VAL A 142 9.87 -12.61 12.03
N ILE A 143 9.20 -12.40 10.90
CA ILE A 143 7.95 -11.60 10.86
C ILE A 143 6.87 -12.26 11.76
N GLY A 144 6.69 -13.58 11.68
CA GLY A 144 5.74 -14.29 12.52
C GLY A 144 6.07 -14.20 14.01
N GLN A 145 7.34 -14.35 14.36
CA GLN A 145 7.81 -14.25 15.74
C GLN A 145 7.63 -12.83 16.30
N THR A 146 8.05 -11.80 15.57
CA THR A 146 7.88 -10.40 16.01
C THR A 146 6.41 -10.03 16.21
N LEU A 147 5.51 -10.47 15.30
CA LEU A 147 4.08 -10.26 15.47
C LEU A 147 3.52 -11.02 16.70
N SER A 148 4.00 -12.23 16.95
CA SER A 148 3.64 -13.01 18.14
C SER A 148 4.12 -12.34 19.42
N GLU A 149 5.33 -11.77 19.44
CA GLU A 149 5.88 -11.04 20.58
C GLU A 149 5.10 -9.76 20.85
N ILE A 150 4.78 -8.98 19.82
CA ILE A 150 3.95 -7.77 19.94
C ILE A 150 2.55 -8.12 20.46
N SER A 151 1.99 -9.25 20.03
CA SER A 151 0.66 -9.73 20.46
C SER A 151 0.70 -10.54 21.76
N SER A 152 1.87 -10.68 22.37
CA SER A 152 2.03 -11.46 23.60
C SER A 152 1.42 -10.74 24.81
N GLU A 153 1.08 -11.52 25.84
CA GLU A 153 0.46 -10.97 27.05
C GLU A 153 1.33 -9.92 27.75
N SER A 154 2.65 -10.03 27.64
CA SER A 154 3.58 -9.06 28.24
C SER A 154 3.54 -7.67 27.59
N SER A 155 2.91 -7.55 26.42
CA SER A 155 2.75 -6.27 25.72
C SER A 155 1.48 -5.51 26.15
N TYR A 156 0.60 -6.13 26.94
CA TYR A 156 -0.64 -5.49 27.42
C TYR A 156 -0.51 -4.99 28.87
N PRO A 157 -1.27 -3.95 29.27
CA PRO A 157 -1.38 -3.53 30.67
C PRO A 157 -1.93 -4.65 31.57
N ASN A 158 -1.43 -4.74 32.81
CA ASN A 158 -1.83 -5.79 33.77
C ASN A 158 -3.35 -5.87 33.99
N ASP A 159 -4.04 -4.72 33.99
CA ASP A 159 -5.50 -4.66 34.16
C ASP A 159 -6.23 -5.36 33.02
N PHE A 160 -5.73 -5.22 31.78
CA PHE A 160 -6.27 -5.90 30.61
C PHE A 160 -5.99 -7.40 30.63
N ILE A 161 -4.79 -7.81 31.09
CA ILE A 161 -4.45 -9.23 31.25
C ILE A 161 -5.40 -9.90 32.26
N ALA A 162 -5.66 -9.24 33.39
CA ALA A 162 -6.59 -9.74 34.40
C ALA A 162 -8.01 -9.87 33.85
N PHE A 163 -8.48 -8.86 33.12
CA PHE A 163 -9.77 -8.90 32.43
C PHE A 163 -9.84 -10.06 31.41
N LYS A 164 -8.84 -10.19 30.53
CA LYS A 164 -8.74 -11.26 29.53
C LYS A 164 -8.81 -12.64 30.18
N LYS A 165 -8.03 -12.89 31.24
CA LYS A 165 -8.05 -14.18 31.96
C LYS A 165 -9.40 -14.51 32.58
N CYS A 166 -10.09 -13.52 33.12
CA CYS A 166 -11.45 -13.69 33.65
C CYS A 166 -12.46 -14.02 32.55
N GLU A 167 -12.38 -13.35 31.39
CA GLU A 167 -13.29 -13.60 30.27
C GLU A 167 -13.01 -14.94 29.58
N GLU A 168 -11.75 -15.33 29.38
CA GLU A 168 -11.38 -16.60 28.74
C GLU A 168 -11.73 -17.83 29.60
N GLN A 169 -11.85 -17.68 30.92
CA GLN A 169 -12.33 -18.74 31.82
C GLN A 169 -13.84 -18.99 31.72
N LYS A 170 -14.61 -18.07 31.14
CA LYS A 170 -16.04 -18.29 30.94
C LYS A 170 -16.22 -19.33 29.84
N SER A 171 -16.78 -20.48 30.20
CA SER A 171 -17.14 -21.48 29.19
C SER A 171 -18.21 -20.92 28.27
N VAL A 172 -17.92 -20.87 26.98
CA VAL A 172 -18.93 -20.55 25.96
C VAL A 172 -19.57 -21.87 25.55
N ASP A 173 -20.88 -22.00 25.78
CA ASP A 173 -21.66 -23.15 25.34
C ASP A 173 -21.85 -23.08 23.82
N PHE A 174 -20.86 -23.60 23.08
CA PHE A 174 -21.03 -23.80 21.65
C PHE A 174 -22.07 -24.89 21.41
N LEU A 175 -23.18 -24.55 20.76
CA LEU A 175 -24.15 -25.54 20.29
C LEU A 175 -23.43 -26.62 19.44
N PRO A 176 -23.75 -27.91 19.60
CA PRO A 176 -23.04 -29.02 18.94
C PRO A 176 -23.06 -28.97 17.40
N SER A 177 -23.86 -28.08 16.81
CA SER A 177 -24.00 -27.85 15.36
C SER A 177 -22.77 -27.19 14.69
N TYR A 178 -21.76 -26.73 15.45
CA TYR A 178 -20.59 -26.01 14.88
C TYR A 178 -19.31 -26.84 14.81
N ALA A 179 -19.36 -28.16 15.04
CA ALA A 179 -18.18 -29.03 14.97
C ALA A 179 -17.46 -28.96 13.61
N ASP A 180 -18.21 -28.81 12.52
CA ASP A 180 -17.66 -28.65 11.17
C ASP A 180 -16.94 -27.31 10.97
N TYR A 181 -17.38 -26.24 11.64
CA TYR A 181 -16.80 -24.90 11.54
C TYR A 181 -15.40 -24.82 12.19
N ASN A 182 -15.19 -25.56 13.28
CA ASN A 182 -13.91 -25.63 14.00
C ASN A 182 -13.02 -26.79 13.52
N SER A 183 -13.35 -27.41 12.39
CA SER A 183 -12.50 -28.44 11.79
C SER A 183 -11.16 -27.85 11.33
N THR A 184 -10.13 -28.70 11.22
CA THR A 184 -8.80 -28.23 10.82
C THR A 184 -8.82 -27.68 9.40
N PHE A 185 -8.41 -26.42 9.27
CA PHE A 185 -8.40 -25.71 8.00
C PHE A 185 -7.49 -26.40 6.98
N SER A 186 -8.07 -26.83 5.86
CA SER A 186 -7.35 -27.57 4.83
C SER A 186 -6.53 -26.64 3.94
N TYR A 187 -5.37 -27.12 3.47
CA TYR A 187 -4.55 -26.39 2.50
C TYR A 187 -5.32 -26.02 1.21
N HIS A 188 -6.31 -26.83 0.83
CA HIS A 188 -7.17 -26.54 -0.31
C HIS A 188 -8.10 -25.34 -0.05
N GLU A 189 -8.64 -25.24 1.17
CA GLU A 189 -9.48 -24.12 1.59
C GLU A 189 -8.67 -22.82 1.66
N LEU A 190 -7.44 -22.89 2.16
CA LEU A 190 -6.49 -21.76 2.13
C LEU A 190 -6.27 -21.24 0.71
N LYS A 191 -5.96 -22.13 -0.24
CA LYS A 191 -5.75 -21.76 -1.64
C LYS A 191 -6.99 -21.14 -2.27
N ASN A 192 -8.17 -21.66 -1.97
CA ASN A 192 -9.42 -21.13 -2.49
C ASN A 192 -9.78 -19.76 -1.89
N ALA A 193 -9.51 -19.55 -0.60
CA ALA A 193 -9.69 -18.25 0.05
C ALA A 193 -8.75 -17.19 -0.59
N LEU A 194 -7.46 -17.51 -0.76
CA LEU A 194 -6.48 -16.63 -1.39
C LEU A 194 -6.82 -16.29 -2.85
N ARG A 195 -7.45 -17.21 -3.59
CA ARG A 195 -7.92 -16.94 -4.96
C ARG A 195 -9.13 -16.01 -5.01
N LYS A 196 -9.97 -16.03 -3.98
CA LYS A 196 -11.20 -15.23 -3.88
C LYS A 196 -10.97 -13.87 -3.22
N SER A 197 -9.89 -13.69 -2.48
CA SER A 197 -9.52 -12.40 -1.92
C SER A 197 -9.12 -11.42 -3.03
N SER A 198 -9.83 -10.30 -3.14
CA SER A 198 -9.38 -9.15 -3.92
C SER A 198 -8.13 -8.52 -3.26
N PRO A 199 -7.26 -7.83 -4.01
CA PRO A 199 -6.12 -7.08 -3.47
C PRO A 199 -6.61 -5.79 -2.77
N THR A 200 -7.54 -5.94 -1.84
CA THR A 200 -8.17 -4.86 -1.12
C THR A 200 -8.16 -5.24 0.35
N SER A 201 -7.11 -4.79 1.02
CA SER A 201 -7.08 -4.48 2.45
C SER A 201 -6.04 -3.37 2.67
N PRO A 202 -6.22 -2.55 3.73
CA PRO A 202 -5.58 -1.24 3.92
C PRO A 202 -4.05 -1.26 3.98
#